data_AF-A0AAU7JU94-F1
#
_entry.id   AF-A0AAU7JU94-F1
#
_cell.length_a   1.000
_cell.length_b   1.000
_cell.length_c   1.000
_cell.angle_alpha   90.00
_cell.angle_beta   90.00
_cell.angle_gamma   90.00
#
_symmetry.space_group_name_H-M   'P 1'
#
loop_
_entity.id
_entity.type
_entity.pdbx_description
1 polymer ?
#
loop_
_entity_poly.entity_id
_entity_poly.type
_entity_poly.pdbx_seq_one_letter_code
_entity_poly.pdbx_strand_id
1 'polypeptide(L)'
;MNRTSSLRAAVVATVSVLALIAAPTTASAQAPPGPVDESRLVPTLSPTFTPWTCKAEQTGPVCTGSRHLTFDWELTDFPCAVPVYNARDERRRQTRFYDWNYLNYDRSFQSNDVDWFSTSPQGPATGSISTTIRFQEHYGVPGDDATRTITTDGVLYDIRSAQGAPLWRAVGTVIEPPGVVGTFTGHVTDHGVSMRYVDVPFSEVLPDDTFVSLVCEAATATP
;
A
#
# COMPACT_ATOMS: atom_id res chain seq x y z
N MET A 1 -46.49 54.74 31.49
CA MET A 1 -47.48 55.53 30.73
C MET A 1 -46.96 55.74 29.32
N ASN A 2 -47.86 55.67 28.32
CA ASN A 2 -47.66 55.87 26.88
C ASN A 2 -46.99 54.71 26.11
N ARG A 3 -47.44 54.28 24.93
CA ARG A 3 -48.57 54.71 24.08
C ARG A 3 -48.88 53.59 23.07
N THR A 4 -50.14 53.56 22.68
CA THR A 4 -50.82 52.73 21.67
C THR A 4 -50.32 52.94 20.24
N SER A 5 -50.54 51.87 19.46
CA SER A 5 -50.51 51.69 18.00
C SER A 5 -50.93 52.89 17.13
N SER A 6 -50.38 52.98 15.90
CA SER A 6 -51.16 53.13 14.65
C SER A 6 -50.28 53.09 13.40
N LEU A 7 -50.71 52.26 12.44
CA LEU A 7 -50.25 52.14 11.05
C LEU A 7 -50.75 53.31 10.19
N ARG A 8 -49.98 53.67 9.14
CA ARG A 8 -50.37 54.15 7.78
C ARG A 8 -49.06 54.47 7.02
N ALA A 9 -48.62 53.68 6.03
CA ALA A 9 -48.94 53.79 4.57
C ALA A 9 -48.69 55.20 3.99
N ALA A 10 -48.04 55.46 2.85
CA ALA A 10 -47.36 54.69 1.80
C ALA A 10 -46.71 55.74 0.83
N VAL A 11 -45.54 55.47 0.22
CA VAL A 11 -45.05 56.12 -1.02
C VAL A 11 -44.11 55.12 -1.72
N VAL A 12 -44.59 54.35 -2.71
CA VAL A 12 -44.48 54.53 -4.19
C VAL A 12 -43.04 54.46 -4.75
N ALA A 13 -42.76 53.28 -5.33
CA ALA A 13 -42.07 52.96 -6.59
C ALA A 13 -40.67 53.53 -6.92
N THR A 14 -39.73 52.62 -7.20
CA THR A 14 -38.93 52.68 -8.44
C THR A 14 -38.42 51.29 -8.82
N VAL A 15 -38.75 50.90 -10.05
CA VAL A 15 -38.27 49.70 -10.77
C VAL A 15 -36.82 49.94 -11.20
N SER A 16 -35.92 48.99 -10.97
CA SER A 16 -34.67 48.90 -11.73
C SER A 16 -34.27 47.43 -11.89
N VAL A 17 -34.46 46.98 -13.12
CA VAL A 17 -34.02 45.72 -13.69
C VAL A 17 -32.49 45.73 -13.75
N LEU A 18 -31.83 44.86 -13.00
CA LEU A 18 -30.46 44.44 -13.32
C LEU A 18 -30.47 42.91 -13.45
N ALA A 19 -30.74 42.47 -14.68
CA ALA A 19 -30.42 41.12 -15.11
C ALA A 19 -28.89 40.98 -15.14
N LEU A 20 -28.29 40.45 -14.06
CA LEU A 20 -26.95 39.89 -14.14
C LEU A 20 -27.06 38.63 -15.02
N ILE A 21 -26.76 38.81 -16.30
CA ILE A 21 -26.41 37.72 -17.20
C ILE A 21 -25.10 37.16 -16.64
N ALA A 22 -25.21 36.13 -15.81
CA ALA A 22 -24.07 35.29 -15.46
C ALA A 22 -23.59 34.65 -16.76
N ALA A 23 -22.54 35.22 -17.35
CA ALA A 23 -21.82 34.57 -18.41
C ALA A 23 -21.38 33.19 -17.88
N PRO A 24 -21.70 32.08 -18.55
CA PRO A 24 -21.07 30.82 -18.20
C PRO A 24 -19.59 31.02 -18.45
N THR A 25 -18.79 31.08 -17.38
CA THR A 25 -17.36 30.86 -17.47
C THR A 25 -17.21 29.47 -18.06
N THR A 26 -17.04 29.40 -19.38
CA THR A 26 -16.58 28.21 -20.07
C THR A 26 -15.25 27.87 -19.42
N ALA A 27 -15.27 26.95 -18.46
CA ALA A 27 -14.07 26.24 -18.07
C ALA A 27 -13.49 25.74 -19.39
N SER A 28 -12.36 26.31 -19.80
CA SER A 28 -11.65 25.82 -20.97
C SER A 28 -11.41 24.35 -20.67
N ALA A 29 -12.09 23.47 -21.40
CA ALA A 29 -11.79 22.06 -21.40
C ALA A 29 -10.36 21.98 -21.91
N GLN A 30 -9.41 21.92 -20.96
CA GLN A 30 -8.01 21.74 -21.27
C GLN A 30 -7.94 20.48 -22.11
N ALA A 31 -7.37 20.59 -23.30
CA ALA A 31 -7.27 19.47 -24.23
C ALA A 31 -6.78 18.24 -23.45
N PRO A 32 -7.31 17.04 -23.74
CA PRO A 32 -6.84 15.83 -23.08
C PRO A 32 -5.31 15.85 -23.16
N PRO A 33 -4.62 15.77 -22.02
CA PRO A 33 -3.17 15.85 -22.06
C PRO A 33 -2.64 14.80 -23.02
N GLY A 34 -1.63 15.18 -23.81
CA GLY A 34 -1.03 14.31 -24.82
C GLY A 34 -0.53 12.99 -24.22
N PRO A 35 -0.09 12.03 -25.05
CA PRO A 35 0.46 10.77 -24.56
C PRO A 35 1.60 11.04 -23.56
N VAL A 36 1.63 10.24 -22.48
CA VAL A 36 2.70 10.33 -21.47
C VAL A 36 4.02 9.92 -22.12
N ASP A 37 5.02 10.79 -22.05
CA ASP A 37 6.40 10.44 -22.43
C ASP A 37 7.08 9.68 -21.29
N GLU A 38 7.01 8.35 -21.34
CA GLU A 38 7.57 7.48 -20.30
C GLU A 38 9.09 7.63 -20.12
N SER A 39 9.81 8.12 -21.14
CA SER A 39 11.26 8.31 -21.07
C SER A 39 11.70 9.42 -20.11
N ARG A 40 10.76 10.30 -19.73
CA ARG A 40 11.00 11.42 -18.81
C ARG A 40 10.71 11.09 -17.34
N LEU A 41 10.08 9.94 -17.06
CA LEU A 41 9.65 9.56 -15.73
C LEU A 41 10.85 9.29 -14.80
N VAL A 42 10.85 9.93 -13.62
CA VAL A 42 11.89 9.79 -12.60
C VAL A 42 11.28 9.38 -11.25
N PRO A 43 11.65 8.21 -10.68
CA PRO A 43 12.47 7.18 -11.31
C PRO A 43 11.74 6.49 -12.46
N THR A 44 12.52 5.88 -13.35
CA THR A 44 12.01 5.11 -14.50
C THR A 44 11.14 3.95 -14.03
N LEU A 45 10.17 3.57 -14.86
CA LEU A 45 9.27 2.46 -14.59
C LEU A 45 10.05 1.14 -14.47
N SER A 46 9.75 0.35 -13.44
CA SER A 46 10.44 -0.91 -13.23
C SER A 46 10.06 -1.93 -14.31
N PRO A 47 11.02 -2.61 -14.97
CA PRO A 47 10.70 -3.63 -15.96
C PRO A 47 9.97 -4.84 -15.37
N THR A 48 10.04 -5.05 -14.05
CA THR A 48 9.40 -6.20 -13.39
C THR A 48 7.89 -6.05 -13.22
N PHE A 49 7.32 -4.86 -13.43
CA PHE A 49 5.87 -4.60 -13.32
C PHE A 49 5.19 -4.43 -14.69
N THR A 50 5.74 -5.05 -15.73
CA THR A 50 5.23 -4.97 -17.09
C THR A 50 3.98 -5.85 -17.31
N PRO A 51 2.99 -5.42 -18.13
CA PRO A 51 2.93 -4.16 -18.88
C PRO A 51 2.59 -2.96 -18.00
N TRP A 52 3.18 -1.81 -18.33
CA TRP A 52 2.79 -0.52 -17.79
C TRP A 52 1.67 0.11 -18.63
N THR A 53 0.74 0.78 -17.96
CA THR A 53 -0.26 1.64 -18.59
C THR A 53 -0.17 3.02 -17.97
N CYS A 54 0.24 4.01 -18.75
CA CYS A 54 0.36 5.40 -18.34
C CYS A 54 -0.77 6.25 -18.93
N LYS A 55 -1.33 7.13 -18.10
CA LYS A 55 -2.34 8.12 -18.48
C LYS A 55 -1.93 9.47 -17.93
N ALA A 56 -2.13 10.52 -18.70
CA ALA A 56 -1.92 11.86 -18.21
C ALA A 56 -3.20 12.33 -17.49
N GLU A 57 -3.06 12.73 -16.23
CA GLU A 57 -4.13 13.22 -15.37
C GLU A 57 -3.91 14.70 -15.06
N GLN A 58 -4.85 15.35 -14.37
CA GLN A 58 -4.77 16.80 -14.08
C GLN A 58 -3.48 17.20 -13.33
N THR A 59 -3.01 16.34 -12.43
CA THR A 59 -1.83 16.57 -11.59
C THR A 59 -0.52 16.10 -12.22
N GLY A 60 -0.57 15.42 -13.37
CA GLY A 60 0.58 14.82 -14.03
C GLY A 60 0.34 13.35 -14.42
N PRO A 61 1.36 12.65 -14.92
CA PRO A 61 1.25 11.26 -15.34
C PRO A 61 0.93 10.29 -14.19
N VAL A 62 0.06 9.32 -14.46
CA VAL A 62 -0.22 8.19 -13.57
C VAL A 62 0.04 6.90 -14.34
N CYS A 63 0.94 6.08 -13.83
CA CYS A 63 1.34 4.82 -14.46
C CYS A 63 0.99 3.64 -13.55
N THR A 64 0.35 2.61 -14.09
CA THR A 64 0.03 1.38 -13.37
C THR A 64 0.66 0.17 -14.05
N GLY A 65 1.27 -0.70 -13.26
CA GLY A 65 1.89 -1.95 -13.69
C GLY A 65 1.57 -3.09 -12.74
N SER A 66 1.75 -4.33 -13.18
CA SER A 66 1.52 -5.53 -12.37
C SER A 66 2.68 -6.50 -12.54
N ARG A 67 3.01 -7.24 -11.47
CA ARG A 67 4.07 -8.23 -11.42
C ARG A 67 3.52 -9.51 -10.85
N HIS A 68 3.48 -10.56 -11.66
CA HIS A 68 3.12 -11.90 -11.24
C HIS A 68 4.33 -12.80 -11.45
N LEU A 69 4.89 -13.35 -10.38
CA LEU A 69 6.02 -14.27 -10.43
C LEU A 69 5.67 -15.54 -9.67
N THR A 70 6.09 -16.67 -10.22
CA THR A 70 6.00 -17.96 -9.56
C THR A 70 7.40 -18.58 -9.57
N PHE A 71 7.83 -19.08 -8.42
CA PHE A 71 9.13 -19.70 -8.20
C PHE A 71 8.90 -21.15 -7.77
N ASP A 72 9.65 -22.05 -8.40
CA ASP A 72 9.66 -23.47 -8.04
C ASP A 72 10.36 -23.68 -6.68
N TRP A 73 10.33 -24.92 -6.19
CA TRP A 73 10.95 -25.30 -4.93
C TRP A 73 12.48 -25.14 -4.99
N GLU A 74 13.01 -24.29 -4.12
CA GLU A 74 14.44 -24.05 -3.94
C GLU A 74 14.86 -24.24 -2.48
N LEU A 75 16.11 -24.68 -2.26
CA LEU A 75 16.63 -24.87 -0.90
C LEU A 75 16.83 -23.50 -0.23
N THR A 76 16.25 -23.32 0.96
CA THR A 76 16.48 -22.13 1.78
C THR A 76 17.79 -22.23 2.55
N ASP A 77 18.32 -21.08 2.99
CA ASP A 77 19.47 -20.97 3.87
C ASP A 77 19.08 -20.90 5.35
N PHE A 78 17.80 -21.13 5.69
CA PHE A 78 17.35 -21.10 7.06
C PHE A 78 18.01 -22.19 7.91
N PRO A 79 18.52 -21.86 9.12
CA PRO A 79 19.24 -22.78 10.00
C PRO A 79 18.29 -23.75 10.73
N CYS A 80 17.38 -24.39 10.00
CA CYS A 80 16.49 -25.42 10.54
C CYS A 80 17.26 -26.72 10.80
N ALA A 81 16.73 -27.58 11.69
CA ALA A 81 17.34 -28.87 12.00
C ALA A 81 17.38 -29.85 10.81
N VAL A 82 16.54 -29.62 9.80
CA VAL A 82 16.48 -30.36 8.54
C VAL A 82 16.42 -29.37 7.38
N PRO A 83 16.84 -29.77 6.16
CA PRO A 83 16.69 -28.92 4.98
C PRO A 83 15.24 -28.47 4.78
N VAL A 84 15.05 -27.17 4.52
CA VAL A 84 13.75 -26.59 4.19
C VAL A 84 13.83 -25.97 2.80
N TYR A 85 12.84 -26.29 1.98
CA TYR A 85 12.65 -25.78 0.64
C TYR A 85 11.51 -24.77 0.62
N ASN A 86 11.62 -23.75 -0.22
CA ASN A 86 10.62 -22.71 -0.42
C ASN A 86 10.19 -22.68 -1.88
N ALA A 87 8.89 -22.61 -2.11
CA ALA A 87 8.29 -22.20 -3.38
C ALA A 87 7.45 -20.95 -3.13
N ARG A 88 7.27 -20.10 -4.13
CA ARG A 88 6.65 -18.78 -3.91
C ARG A 88 5.80 -18.31 -5.07
N ASP A 89 4.65 -17.70 -4.78
CA ASP A 89 3.83 -16.94 -5.73
C ASP A 89 3.76 -15.49 -5.26
N GLU A 90 4.12 -14.55 -6.14
CA GLU A 90 4.07 -13.12 -5.87
C GLU A 90 3.07 -12.46 -6.80
N ARG A 91 2.09 -11.73 -6.25
CA ARG A 91 1.12 -10.96 -7.04
C ARG A 91 1.08 -9.54 -6.56
N ARG A 92 1.77 -8.67 -7.30
CA ARG A 92 1.91 -7.27 -6.94
C ARG A 92 1.33 -6.36 -8.02
N ARG A 93 0.70 -5.28 -7.59
CA ARG A 93 0.31 -4.16 -8.45
C ARG A 93 0.98 -2.90 -7.94
N GLN A 94 1.52 -2.10 -8.84
CA GLN A 94 2.11 -0.80 -8.53
C GLN A 94 1.39 0.29 -9.32
N THR A 95 1.07 1.39 -8.66
CA THR A 95 0.68 2.65 -9.30
C THR A 95 1.63 3.75 -8.86
N ARG A 96 2.17 4.50 -9.83
CA ARG A 96 3.07 5.64 -9.60
C ARG A 96 2.41 6.92 -10.05
N PHE A 97 2.51 7.94 -9.21
CA PHE A 97 1.96 9.27 -9.46
C PHE A 97 3.09 10.27 -9.65
N TYR A 98 3.12 10.91 -10.82
CA TYR A 98 4.13 11.87 -11.20
C TYR A 98 3.52 13.26 -11.29
N ASP A 99 4.32 14.28 -11.00
CA ASP A 99 3.97 15.66 -11.30
C ASP A 99 4.20 15.98 -12.79
N TRP A 100 3.91 17.21 -13.21
CA TRP A 100 4.17 17.66 -14.59
C TRP A 100 5.65 17.82 -14.95
N ASN A 101 6.54 17.76 -13.95
CA ASN A 101 7.98 17.66 -14.16
C ASN A 101 8.44 16.20 -14.33
N TYR A 102 7.51 15.26 -14.33
CA TYR A 102 7.76 13.81 -14.44
C TYR A 102 8.54 13.26 -13.23
N LEU A 103 8.43 13.93 -12.08
CA LEU A 103 9.01 13.49 -10.82
C LEU A 103 7.95 12.77 -9.99
N ASN A 104 8.27 11.56 -9.54
CA ASN A 104 7.36 10.73 -8.77
C ASN A 104 7.20 11.28 -7.37
N TYR A 105 5.98 11.64 -6.96
CA TYR A 105 5.70 12.14 -5.61
C TYR A 105 5.02 11.11 -4.71
N ASP A 106 4.40 10.08 -5.31
CA ASP A 106 3.70 9.02 -4.57
C ASP A 106 3.73 7.69 -5.33
N ARG A 107 3.89 6.58 -4.61
CA ARG A 107 3.72 5.22 -5.14
C ARG A 107 2.77 4.44 -4.24
N SER A 108 1.83 3.75 -4.85
CA SER A 108 0.98 2.79 -4.15
C SER A 108 1.25 1.38 -4.66
N PHE A 109 1.19 0.42 -3.74
CA PHE A 109 1.34 -0.98 -4.03
C PHE A 109 0.22 -1.79 -3.40
N GLN A 110 -0.12 -2.89 -4.05
CA GLN A 110 -0.94 -3.95 -3.49
C GLN A 110 -0.18 -5.25 -3.67
N SER A 111 0.01 -6.01 -2.60
CA SER A 111 0.75 -7.27 -2.59
C SER A 111 -0.13 -8.39 -2.04
N ASN A 112 -0.16 -9.51 -2.75
CA ASN A 112 -0.70 -10.77 -2.27
C ASN A 112 0.34 -11.83 -2.60
N ASP A 113 1.23 -12.08 -1.66
CA ASP A 113 2.32 -13.02 -1.85
C ASP A 113 2.13 -14.22 -0.91
N VAL A 114 2.49 -15.40 -1.39
CA VAL A 114 2.45 -16.63 -0.62
C VAL A 114 3.74 -17.38 -0.82
N ASP A 115 4.39 -17.71 0.28
CA ASP A 115 5.52 -18.61 0.37
C ASP A 115 5.03 -19.94 0.94
N TRP A 116 5.41 -21.03 0.29
CA TRP A 116 5.18 -22.39 0.78
C TRP A 116 6.49 -23.01 1.21
N PHE A 117 6.45 -23.75 2.31
CA PHE A 117 7.62 -24.40 2.88
C PHE A 117 7.41 -25.90 2.97
N SER A 118 8.48 -26.67 2.75
CA SER A 118 8.48 -28.11 2.86
C SER A 118 9.86 -28.62 3.24
N THR A 119 9.94 -29.76 3.92
CA THR A 119 11.21 -30.50 4.09
C THR A 119 11.53 -31.37 2.87
N SER A 120 10.67 -31.38 1.86
CA SER A 120 10.84 -32.10 0.60
C SER A 120 11.14 -31.13 -0.55
N PRO A 121 12.13 -31.43 -1.41
CA PRO A 121 12.50 -30.56 -2.54
C PRO A 121 11.44 -30.43 -3.62
N GLN A 122 10.33 -31.18 -3.56
CA GLN A 122 9.20 -31.06 -4.48
C GLN A 122 7.86 -30.89 -3.76
N GLY A 123 7.89 -30.61 -2.46
CA GLY A 123 6.69 -30.60 -1.62
C GLY A 123 6.17 -32.01 -1.25
N PRO A 124 4.90 -32.14 -0.84
CA PRO A 124 3.91 -31.07 -0.69
C PRO A 124 4.30 -30.04 0.38
N ALA A 125 3.68 -28.86 0.31
CA ALA A 125 3.86 -27.83 1.33
C ALA A 125 3.34 -28.31 2.69
N THR A 126 4.15 -28.12 3.72
CA THR A 126 3.82 -28.40 5.13
C THR A 126 3.65 -27.12 5.94
N GLY A 127 4.09 -25.98 5.41
CA GLY A 127 3.87 -24.66 5.99
C GLY A 127 3.66 -23.60 4.92
N SER A 128 3.13 -22.46 5.34
CA SER A 128 3.01 -21.29 4.48
C SER A 128 3.20 -19.99 5.22
N ILE A 129 3.71 -18.98 4.54
CA ILE A 129 3.66 -17.58 4.95
C ILE A 129 2.88 -16.83 3.88
N SER A 130 1.86 -16.09 4.28
CA SER A 130 1.13 -15.22 3.37
C SER A 130 1.22 -13.76 3.80
N THR A 131 1.34 -12.88 2.82
CA THR A 131 1.30 -11.43 3.02
C THR A 131 0.18 -10.85 2.17
N THR A 132 -0.66 -10.02 2.77
CA THR A 132 -1.77 -9.34 2.07
C THR A 132 -1.77 -7.89 2.52
N ILE A 133 -1.02 -7.09 1.80
CA ILE A 133 -0.69 -5.72 2.22
C ILE A 133 -0.99 -4.71 1.12
N ARG A 134 -1.22 -3.49 1.55
CA ARG A 134 -1.08 -2.29 0.73
C ARG A 134 0.06 -1.49 1.31
N PHE A 135 0.94 -0.97 0.48
CA PHE A 135 1.90 0.02 0.97
C PHE A 135 1.95 1.24 0.08
N GLN A 136 2.09 2.39 0.72
CA GLN A 136 2.19 3.70 0.11
C GLN A 136 3.57 4.24 0.40
N GLU A 137 4.22 4.79 -0.63
CA GLU A 137 5.49 5.47 -0.49
C GLU A 137 5.29 6.94 -0.85
N HIS A 138 5.34 7.80 0.15
CA HIS A 138 5.22 9.24 -0.02
C HIS A 138 6.61 9.88 -0.05
N TYR A 139 6.89 10.72 -1.04
CA TYR A 139 8.19 11.36 -1.18
C TYR A 139 8.19 12.76 -0.56
N GLY A 140 9.14 13.02 0.35
CA GLY A 140 9.39 14.38 0.83
C GLY A 140 9.92 15.31 -0.26
N VAL A 141 10.67 14.76 -1.22
CA VAL A 141 11.15 15.44 -2.44
C VAL A 141 10.80 14.57 -3.66
N PRO A 142 9.94 15.03 -4.58
CA PRO A 142 9.56 14.24 -5.75
C PRO A 142 10.76 13.72 -6.55
N GLY A 143 10.75 12.43 -6.87
CA GLY A 143 11.82 11.74 -7.62
C GLY A 143 13.03 11.32 -6.78
N ASP A 144 13.10 11.69 -5.49
CA ASP A 144 14.19 11.31 -4.60
C ASP A 144 13.78 10.21 -3.62
N ASP A 145 14.13 8.96 -3.96
CA ASP A 145 13.86 7.77 -3.16
C ASP A 145 14.43 7.84 -1.73
N ALA A 146 15.47 8.65 -1.47
CA ALA A 146 16.05 8.79 -0.15
C ALA A 146 15.15 9.58 0.83
N THR A 147 14.09 10.23 0.33
CA THR A 147 13.14 11.02 1.13
C THR A 147 11.80 10.33 1.31
N ARG A 148 11.69 9.07 0.89
CA ARG A 148 10.42 8.33 0.93
C ARG A 148 10.07 7.87 2.35
N THR A 149 8.82 8.09 2.74
CA THR A 149 8.19 7.42 3.89
C THR A 149 7.35 6.28 3.36
N ILE A 150 7.52 5.08 3.91
CA ILE A 150 6.74 3.90 3.53
C ILE A 150 5.69 3.65 4.61
N THR A 151 4.43 3.55 4.23
CA THR A 151 3.32 3.15 5.11
C THR A 151 2.75 1.86 4.58
N THR A 152 2.84 0.78 5.35
CA THR A 152 2.36 -0.56 4.98
C THR A 152 1.20 -0.95 5.87
N ASP A 153 0.05 -1.30 5.29
CA ASP A 153 -1.16 -1.72 5.98
C ASP A 153 -1.62 -3.11 5.54
N GLY A 154 -2.11 -3.92 6.48
CA GLY A 154 -2.81 -5.16 6.18
C GLY A 154 -2.33 -6.34 7.01
N VAL A 155 -2.31 -7.53 6.39
CA VAL A 155 -1.74 -8.75 6.99
C VAL A 155 -0.28 -8.82 6.59
N LEU A 156 0.61 -8.39 7.49
CA LEU A 156 2.04 -8.27 7.23
C LEU A 156 2.66 -9.65 7.04
N TYR A 157 2.38 -10.57 7.95
CA TYR A 157 2.63 -12.00 7.80
C TYR A 157 1.51 -12.81 8.47
N ASP A 158 1.12 -13.90 7.84
CA ASP A 158 0.28 -14.97 8.40
C ASP A 158 1.00 -16.30 8.13
N ILE A 159 1.64 -16.82 9.17
CA ILE A 159 2.45 -18.05 9.17
C ILE A 159 1.59 -19.19 9.70
N ARG A 160 1.46 -20.25 8.90
CA ARG A 160 0.59 -21.39 9.17
C ARG A 160 1.27 -22.72 8.92
N SER A 161 0.86 -23.74 9.67
CA SER A 161 1.16 -25.14 9.37
C SER A 161 0.22 -25.70 8.29
N ALA A 162 0.50 -26.92 7.82
CA ALA A 162 -0.28 -27.65 6.82
C ALA A 162 -1.74 -27.85 7.21
N GLN A 163 -2.02 -27.96 8.52
CA GLN A 163 -3.37 -28.13 9.07
C GLN A 163 -4.17 -26.82 9.05
N GLY A 164 -3.54 -25.71 8.66
CA GLY A 164 -4.15 -24.38 8.60
C GLY A 164 -4.21 -23.64 9.93
N ALA A 165 -3.63 -24.20 11.00
CA ALA A 165 -3.51 -23.54 12.29
C ALA A 165 -2.52 -22.36 12.17
N PRO A 166 -2.90 -21.14 12.59
CA PRO A 166 -1.99 -20.00 12.61
C PRO A 166 -0.97 -20.18 13.74
N LEU A 167 0.31 -20.27 13.39
CA LEU A 167 1.41 -20.21 14.34
C LEU A 167 1.64 -18.76 14.73
N TRP A 168 1.60 -17.86 13.75
CA TRP A 168 1.82 -16.44 13.98
C TRP A 168 1.12 -15.59 12.93
N ARG A 169 0.53 -14.47 13.35
CA ARG A 169 -0.11 -13.53 12.43
C ARG A 169 -0.01 -12.09 12.93
N ALA A 170 0.53 -11.18 12.13
CA ALA A 170 0.46 -9.74 12.37
C ALA A 170 -0.51 -9.06 11.41
N VAL A 171 -1.40 -8.25 11.97
CA VAL A 171 -2.30 -7.37 11.23
C VAL A 171 -2.19 -5.96 11.78
N GLY A 172 -1.88 -5.00 10.92
CA GLY A 172 -1.73 -3.61 11.35
C GLY A 172 -1.06 -2.74 10.31
N THR A 173 -0.40 -1.70 10.83
CA THR A 173 0.29 -0.68 10.06
C THR A 173 1.76 -0.64 10.46
N VAL A 174 2.67 -0.57 9.50
CA VAL A 174 4.08 -0.22 9.68
C VAL A 174 4.33 1.12 9.03
N ILE A 175 5.01 2.04 9.72
CA ILE A 175 5.45 3.32 9.17
C ILE A 175 6.97 3.36 9.22
N GLU A 176 7.62 3.52 8.07
CA GLU A 176 9.08 3.57 7.89
C GLU A 176 9.47 4.96 7.35
N PRO A 177 9.85 5.91 8.22
CA PRO A 177 10.41 7.18 7.79
C PRO A 177 11.78 7.00 7.12
N PRO A 178 12.24 7.99 6.33
CA PRO A 178 13.52 7.89 5.63
C PRO A 178 14.70 7.71 6.59
N GLY A 179 15.46 6.63 6.42
CA GLY A 179 16.66 6.35 7.22
C GLY A 179 16.40 5.93 8.67
N VAL A 180 15.15 5.61 9.03
CA VAL A 180 14.74 5.22 10.39
C VAL A 180 14.09 3.83 10.34
N VAL A 181 14.21 3.07 11.44
CA VAL A 181 13.53 1.78 11.60
C VAL A 181 12.02 1.97 11.67
N GLY A 182 11.27 1.12 10.98
CA GLY A 182 9.82 1.16 10.98
C GLY A 182 9.17 0.83 12.32
N THR A 183 8.09 1.53 12.64
CA THR A 183 7.26 1.26 13.81
C THR A 183 5.95 0.61 13.43
N PHE A 184 5.54 -0.39 14.19
CA PHE A 184 4.32 -1.14 14.03
C PHE A 184 3.26 -0.77 15.06
N THR A 185 2.03 -0.61 14.56
CA THR A 185 0.81 -0.49 15.36
C THR A 185 -0.21 -1.49 14.85
N GLY A 186 -0.70 -2.38 15.72
CA GLY A 186 -1.62 -3.42 15.31
C GLY A 186 -1.77 -4.56 16.32
N HIS A 187 -2.17 -5.71 15.80
CA HIS A 187 -2.40 -6.93 16.56
C HIS A 187 -1.49 -8.05 16.05
N VAL A 188 -0.91 -8.79 16.99
CA VAL A 188 -0.22 -10.05 16.72
C VAL A 188 -0.98 -11.16 17.41
N THR A 189 -1.21 -12.27 16.70
CA THR A 189 -1.66 -13.52 17.29
C THR A 189 -0.52 -14.53 17.17
N ASP A 190 -0.01 -15.00 18.31
CA ASP A 190 1.07 -15.97 18.42
C ASP A 190 0.51 -17.22 19.10
N HIS A 191 0.50 -18.36 18.41
CA HIS A 191 -0.07 -19.63 18.88
C HIS A 191 -1.48 -19.49 19.50
N GLY A 192 -2.32 -18.64 18.89
CA GLY A 192 -3.69 -18.38 19.35
C GLY A 192 -3.81 -17.32 20.46
N VAL A 193 -2.70 -16.80 20.98
CA VAL A 193 -2.69 -15.71 21.97
C VAL A 193 -2.52 -14.37 21.26
N SER A 194 -3.49 -13.46 21.41
CA SER A 194 -3.46 -12.15 20.77
C SER A 194 -2.93 -11.05 21.70
N MET A 195 -2.02 -10.24 21.16
CA MET A 195 -1.46 -9.04 21.79
C MET A 195 -1.65 -7.82 20.89
N ARG A 196 -1.66 -6.63 21.49
CA ARG A 196 -1.73 -5.35 20.78
C ARG A 196 -0.43 -4.59 20.98
N TYR A 197 0.09 -4.04 19.90
CA TYR A 197 1.28 -3.19 19.87
C TYR A 197 0.91 -1.79 19.39
N VAL A 198 1.62 -0.78 19.90
CA VAL A 198 1.45 0.62 19.52
C VAL A 198 2.83 1.26 19.42
N ASP A 199 3.18 1.68 18.21
CA ASP A 199 4.41 2.39 17.85
C ASP A 199 5.70 1.70 18.33
N VAL A 200 5.74 0.38 18.19
CA VAL A 200 6.88 -0.46 18.57
C VAL A 200 7.72 -0.79 17.34
N PRO A 201 9.06 -0.75 17.37
CA PRO A 201 9.89 -1.19 16.24
C PRO A 201 9.47 -2.59 15.76
N PHE A 202 9.28 -2.78 14.45
CA PHE A 202 8.74 -4.06 13.96
C PHE A 202 9.67 -5.26 14.28
N SER A 203 10.98 -5.02 14.38
CA SER A 203 11.98 -6.01 14.83
C SER A 203 11.80 -6.47 16.28
N GLU A 204 11.11 -5.71 17.12
CA GLU A 204 10.73 -6.14 18.48
C GLU A 204 9.43 -6.95 18.49
N VAL A 205 8.59 -6.76 17.46
CA VAL A 205 7.31 -7.47 17.28
C VAL A 205 7.55 -8.85 16.67
N LEU A 206 8.45 -8.93 15.69
CA LEU A 206 8.89 -10.16 15.05
C LEU A 206 10.41 -10.12 14.86
N PRO A 207 11.18 -10.53 15.88
CA PRO A 207 12.62 -10.70 15.75
C PRO A 207 12.98 -11.76 14.68
N ASP A 208 14.12 -11.59 14.01
CA ASP A 208 14.56 -12.49 12.92
C ASP A 208 14.68 -13.96 13.36
N ASP A 209 15.18 -14.22 14.57
CA ASP A 209 15.29 -15.56 15.14
C ASP A 209 13.93 -16.19 15.40
N THR A 210 12.97 -15.39 15.86
CA THR A 210 11.58 -15.80 16.07
C THR A 210 10.91 -16.12 14.73
N PHE A 211 11.10 -15.26 13.71
CA PHE A 211 10.60 -15.52 12.36
C PHE A 211 11.14 -16.85 11.81
N VAL A 212 12.46 -17.04 11.83
CA VAL A 212 13.09 -18.28 11.36
C VAL A 212 12.56 -19.50 12.14
N SER A 213 12.45 -19.40 13.46
CA SER A 213 11.90 -20.48 14.29
C SER A 213 10.48 -20.87 13.87
N LEU A 214 9.60 -19.88 13.64
CA LEU A 214 8.22 -20.11 13.19
C LEU A 214 8.17 -20.75 11.80
N VAL A 215 9.07 -20.36 10.89
CA VAL A 215 9.16 -20.99 9.56
C VAL A 215 9.63 -22.44 9.66
N CYS A 216 10.67 -22.71 10.46
CA CYS A 216 11.15 -24.07 10.68
C CYS A 216 10.05 -24.94 11.32
N GLU A 217 9.31 -24.41 12.29
CA GLU A 217 8.17 -25.09 12.91
C GLU A 217 7.08 -25.37 11.88
N ALA A 218 6.66 -24.37 11.10
CA ALA A 218 5.67 -24.55 10.04
C ALA A 218 6.10 -25.63 9.03
N ALA A 219 7.36 -25.60 8.58
CA ALA A 219 7.88 -26.54 7.60
C ALA A 219 8.00 -27.98 8.15
N THR A 220 8.22 -28.16 9.45
CA THR A 220 8.42 -29.48 10.07
C THR A 220 7.17 -30.04 10.73
N ALA A 221 6.09 -29.26 10.79
CA ALA A 221 4.79 -29.73 11.27
C ALA A 221 4.35 -30.96 10.47
N THR A 222 4.11 -32.06 11.18
CA THR A 222 3.61 -33.29 10.55
C THR A 222 2.14 -33.07 10.19
N PRO A 223 1.69 -33.38 8.95
CA PRO A 223 0.30 -33.32 8.49
C PRO A 223 -0.72 -33.91 9.47
#